data_AF-A0A9N9IB06-F1
#
_entry.id   AF-A0A9N9IB06-F1
#
_cell.length_a   1.000
_cell.length_b   1.000
_cell.length_c   1.000
_cell.angle_alpha   90.00
_cell.angle_beta   90.00
_cell.angle_gamma   90.00
#
_symmetry.space_group_name_H-M   'P 1'
#
loop_
_entity.id
_entity.type
_entity.pdbx_description
1 polymer ?
#
loop_
_entity_poly.entity_id
_entity_poly.type
_entity_poly.pdbx_seq_one_letter_code
_entity_poly.pdbx_strand_id
1 'polypeptide(L)'
;EIVFHLGVYFEQLAREKRIESYRLWSILDHFIDILGSLERISNTPIPLAYRVHLKQAVTLYVWLLPFTLVDILGWLTIPVIFVISFILFGVEAIGSEIEDPFELNRNYTNYLLIAIFWTLKSSLARNTNLSRYDVNDLPLDEYCKDLEAEIKYLYCFLPTGQAEHS
;
A
#
# COMPACT_ATOMS: atom_id res chain seq x y z
N GLU A 1 3.23 -11.57 -13.48
CA GLU A 1 4.55 -12.19 -13.15
C GLU A 1 4.50 -12.98 -11.85
N ILE A 2 4.06 -12.39 -10.75
CA ILE A 2 4.04 -13.04 -9.41
C ILE A 2 3.13 -14.28 -9.34
N VAL A 3 1.91 -14.20 -9.88
CA VAL A 3 0.97 -15.34 -9.94
C VAL A 3 1.54 -16.51 -10.75
N PHE A 4 2.37 -16.22 -11.76
CA PHE A 4 3.01 -17.23 -12.60
C PHE A 4 4.07 -18.02 -11.81
N HIS A 5 4.94 -17.33 -11.08
CA HIS A 5 5.94 -17.98 -10.22
C HIS A 5 5.30 -18.74 -9.05
N LEU A 6 4.21 -18.21 -8.49
CA LEU A 6 3.41 -18.91 -7.48
C LEU A 6 2.84 -20.22 -8.03
N GLY A 7 2.31 -20.20 -9.25
CA GLY A 7 1.79 -21.39 -9.93
C GLY A 7 2.85 -22.47 -10.15
N VAL A 8 4.05 -22.08 -10.61
CA VAL A 8 5.18 -23.01 -10.80
C VAL A 8 5.63 -23.64 -9.48
N TYR A 9 5.66 -22.86 -8.40
CA TYR A 9 6.01 -23.35 -7.05
C TYR A 9 5.01 -24.39 -6.53
N PHE A 10 3.71 -24.16 -6.72
CA PHE A 10 2.69 -25.13 -6.34
C PHE A 10 2.72 -26.40 -7.19
N GLU A 11 3.09 -26.30 -8.47
CA GLU A 11 3.28 -27.45 -9.34
C GLU A 11 4.48 -28.32 -8.88
N GLN A 12 5.56 -27.70 -8.40
CA GLN A 12 6.68 -28.40 -7.77
C GLN A 12 6.26 -29.13 -6.48
N LEU A 13 5.51 -28.47 -5.61
CA LEU A 13 4.96 -29.08 -4.39
C LEU A 13 4.00 -30.25 -4.68
N ALA A 14 3.20 -30.14 -5.75
CA ALA A 14 2.31 -31.21 -6.20
C ALA A 14 3.10 -32.42 -6.75
N ARG A 15 4.20 -32.18 -7.48
CA ARG A 15 5.09 -33.25 -7.99
C ARG A 15 5.77 -34.04 -6.88
N GLU A 16 6.09 -33.41 -5.75
CA GLU A 16 6.69 -34.11 -4.61
C GLU A 16 5.73 -35.05 -3.86
N LYS A 17 4.46 -35.20 -4.29
CA LYS A 17 3.44 -36.11 -3.70
C LYS A 17 3.20 -35.90 -2.19
N ARG A 18 3.49 -34.72 -1.65
CA ARG A 18 3.49 -34.50 -0.19
C ARG A 18 2.18 -33.96 0.40
N ILE A 19 1.23 -33.54 -0.43
CA ILE A 19 -0.02 -32.90 0.02
C ILE A 19 -1.18 -33.30 -0.91
N GLU A 20 -2.40 -33.44 -0.39
CA GLU A 20 -3.59 -33.65 -1.21
C GLU A 20 -3.83 -32.46 -2.14
N SER A 21 -3.79 -32.73 -3.44
CA SER A 21 -3.76 -31.71 -4.50
C SER A 21 -4.90 -30.69 -4.38
N TYR A 22 -6.10 -31.11 -3.98
CA TYR A 22 -7.27 -30.23 -3.94
C TYR A 22 -7.17 -29.12 -2.87
N ARG A 23 -6.53 -29.38 -1.72
CA ARG A 23 -6.41 -28.39 -0.63
C ARG A 23 -5.43 -27.28 -0.96
N LEU A 24 -4.37 -27.63 -1.69
CA LEU A 24 -3.39 -26.67 -2.16
C LEU A 24 -3.99 -25.72 -3.19
N TRP A 25 -4.75 -26.27 -4.13
CA TRP A 25 -5.44 -25.49 -5.14
C TRP A 25 -6.45 -24.51 -4.53
N SER A 26 -7.25 -24.91 -3.53
CA SER A 26 -8.22 -23.97 -2.93
C SER A 26 -7.56 -22.84 -2.14
N ILE A 27 -6.39 -23.09 -1.52
CA ILE A 27 -5.62 -22.05 -0.84
C ILE A 27 -5.06 -21.08 -1.90
N LEU A 28 -4.47 -21.60 -2.97
CA LEU A 28 -3.92 -20.80 -4.06
C LEU A 28 -4.98 -19.90 -4.71
N ASP A 29 -6.16 -20.45 -5.03
CA ASP A 29 -7.26 -19.70 -5.64
C ASP A 29 -7.68 -18.53 -4.74
N HIS A 30 -7.84 -18.77 -3.43
CA HIS A 30 -8.15 -17.70 -2.47
C HIS A 30 -7.07 -16.61 -2.41
N PHE A 31 -5.79 -16.98 -2.49
CA PHE A 31 -4.70 -16.00 -2.51
C PHE A 31 -4.65 -15.19 -3.80
N ILE A 32 -4.88 -15.84 -4.95
CA ILE A 32 -4.95 -15.17 -6.26
C ILE A 32 -6.13 -14.19 -6.29
N ASP A 33 -7.29 -14.57 -5.75
CA ASP A 33 -8.47 -13.70 -5.67
C ASP A 33 -8.22 -12.43 -4.83
N ILE A 34 -7.53 -12.59 -3.68
CA ILE A 34 -7.17 -11.46 -2.81
C ILE A 34 -6.15 -10.56 -3.50
N LEU A 35 -5.11 -11.14 -4.14
CA LEU A 35 -4.09 -10.38 -4.87
C LEU A 35 -4.70 -9.61 -6.05
N GLY A 36 -5.55 -10.25 -6.85
CA GLY A 36 -6.25 -9.59 -7.96
C GLY A 36 -7.18 -8.49 -7.49
N SER A 37 -7.83 -8.66 -6.34
CA SER A 37 -8.65 -7.62 -5.72
C SER A 37 -7.82 -6.41 -5.28
N LEU A 38 -6.66 -6.64 -4.67
CA LEU A 38 -5.74 -5.58 -4.23
C LEU A 38 -5.10 -4.85 -5.41
N GLU A 39 -4.68 -5.58 -6.45
CA GLU A 39 -4.15 -5.00 -7.68
C GLU A 39 -5.20 -4.15 -8.39
N ARG A 40 -6.47 -4.58 -8.40
CA ARG A 40 -7.56 -3.77 -8.97
C ARG A 40 -7.82 -2.49 -8.17
N ILE A 41 -7.78 -2.55 -6.84
CA ILE A 41 -7.94 -1.37 -5.96
C ILE A 41 -6.76 -0.41 -6.15
N SER A 42 -5.53 -0.94 -6.25
CA SER A 42 -4.33 -0.15 -6.53
C SER A 42 -4.36 0.50 -7.92
N ASN A 43 -4.94 -0.19 -8.92
CA ASN A 43 -5.05 0.31 -10.29
C ASN A 43 -6.26 1.21 -10.54
N THR A 44 -7.04 1.56 -9.51
CA THR A 44 -8.09 2.60 -9.61
C THR A 44 -7.64 3.89 -8.92
N PRO A 45 -6.65 4.62 -9.47
CA PRO A 45 -6.25 5.89 -8.88
C PRO A 45 -7.41 6.86 -8.95
N ILE A 46 -7.69 7.54 -7.83
CA ILE A 46 -8.63 8.66 -7.81
C ILE A 46 -8.07 9.72 -8.77
N PRO A 47 -8.90 10.31 -9.65
CA PRO A 47 -8.41 11.27 -10.64
C PRO A 47 -7.64 12.41 -9.99
N LEU A 48 -6.41 12.68 -10.45
CA LEU A 48 -5.55 13.75 -9.93
C LEU A 48 -6.23 15.14 -9.97
N ALA A 49 -7.11 15.36 -10.95
CA ALA A 49 -7.91 16.57 -11.04
C ALA A 49 -8.80 16.79 -9.80
N TYR A 50 -9.36 15.73 -9.21
CA TYR A 50 -10.18 15.82 -8.00
C TYR A 50 -9.37 16.35 -6.81
N ARG A 51 -8.20 15.75 -6.55
CA ARG A 51 -7.26 16.17 -5.49
C ARG A 51 -6.88 17.64 -5.62
N VAL A 52 -6.51 18.05 -6.84
CA VAL A 52 -6.10 19.44 -7.12
C VAL A 52 -7.27 20.42 -6.92
N HIS A 53 -8.47 20.08 -7.38
CA HIS A 53 -9.65 20.92 -7.22
C HIS A 53 -10.08 21.05 -5.75
N LEU A 54 -9.98 19.97 -4.97
CA LEU A 54 -10.31 19.99 -3.54
C LEU A 54 -9.38 20.94 -2.77
N LYS A 55 -8.06 20.86 -3.02
CA LYS A 55 -7.07 21.78 -2.44
C LYS A 55 -7.29 23.24 -2.85
N GLN A 56 -7.59 23.48 -4.13
CA GLN A 56 -7.94 24.82 -4.64
C GLN A 56 -9.20 25.37 -3.95
N ALA A 57 -10.23 24.55 -3.77
CA ALA A 57 -11.48 24.96 -3.13
C ALA A 57 -11.27 25.34 -1.65
N VAL A 58 -10.53 24.53 -0.89
CA VAL A 58 -10.21 24.84 0.53
C VAL A 58 -9.38 26.12 0.63
N THR A 59 -8.39 26.29 -0.25
CA THR A 59 -7.54 27.48 -0.28
C THR A 59 -8.35 28.73 -0.59
N LEU A 60 -9.23 28.68 -1.59
CA LEU A 60 -10.13 29.78 -1.94
C LEU A 60 -11.10 30.11 -0.81
N TYR A 61 -11.63 29.10 -0.11
CA TYR A 61 -12.53 29.30 1.03
C TYR A 61 -11.85 30.06 2.17
N VAL A 62 -10.63 29.66 2.55
CA VAL A 62 -9.86 30.37 3.60
C VAL A 62 -9.52 31.80 3.18
N TRP A 63 -9.27 32.03 1.88
CA TRP A 63 -9.01 33.36 1.32
C TRP A 63 -10.24 34.28 1.32
N LEU A 64 -11.44 33.74 1.12
CA LEU A 64 -12.69 34.50 1.12
C LEU A 64 -13.19 34.80 2.54
N LEU A 65 -12.84 33.94 3.50
CA LEU A 65 -13.23 34.04 4.91
C LEU A 65 -12.98 35.43 5.56
N PRO A 66 -11.81 36.08 5.43
CA PRO A 66 -11.57 37.41 6.00
C PRO A 66 -12.55 38.47 5.50
N PHE A 67 -12.93 38.46 4.23
CA PHE A 67 -13.88 39.43 3.68
C PHE A 67 -15.27 39.28 4.29
N THR A 68 -15.64 38.06 4.69
CA THR A 68 -16.96 37.80 5.29
C THR A 68 -17.01 38.07 6.79
N LEU A 69 -15.90 37.86 7.52
CA LEU A 69 -15.87 37.96 8.98
C LEU A 69 -15.39 39.32 9.50
N VAL A 70 -14.65 40.10 8.68
CA VAL A 70 -14.06 41.37 9.12
C VAL A 70 -15.09 42.38 9.62
N ASP A 71 -16.26 42.45 8.98
CA ASP A 71 -17.33 43.38 9.34
C ASP A 71 -18.01 43.03 10.67
N ILE A 72 -17.91 41.77 11.11
CA ILE A 72 -18.58 41.26 12.31
C ILE A 72 -17.61 41.23 13.50
N LEU A 73 -16.38 40.76 13.30
CA LEU A 73 -15.41 40.49 14.38
C LEU A 73 -14.27 41.51 14.47
N GLY A 74 -14.07 42.36 13.45
CA GLY A 74 -12.96 43.33 13.43
C GLY A 74 -11.60 42.67 13.68
N TRP A 75 -10.88 43.09 14.71
CA TRP A 75 -9.55 42.55 15.06
C TRP A 75 -9.55 41.08 15.54
N LEU A 76 -10.68 40.59 16.07
CA LEU A 76 -10.80 39.17 16.47
C LEU A 76 -10.85 38.22 15.26
N THR A 77 -11.01 38.75 14.06
CA THR A 77 -11.00 37.98 12.80
C THR A 77 -9.68 37.22 12.61
N ILE A 78 -8.54 37.79 13.02
CA ILE A 78 -7.21 37.18 12.84
C ILE A 78 -7.07 35.84 13.60
N PRO A 79 -7.26 35.77 14.93
CA PRO A 79 -7.15 34.51 15.65
C PRO A 79 -8.24 33.49 15.27
N VAL A 80 -9.45 33.95 14.91
CA VAL A 80 -10.54 33.07 14.50
C VAL A 80 -10.25 32.41 13.16
N ILE A 81 -9.80 33.16 12.16
CA ILE A 81 -9.39 32.61 10.86
C ILE A 81 -8.23 31.64 11.03
N PHE A 82 -7.27 31.96 11.90
CA PHE A 82 -6.15 31.07 12.17
C PHE A 82 -6.62 29.68 12.64
N VAL A 83 -7.53 29.62 13.63
CA VAL A 83 -8.10 28.36 14.11
C VAL A 83 -8.88 27.62 13.02
N ILE A 84 -9.72 28.32 12.26
CA ILE A 84 -10.53 27.71 11.19
C ILE A 84 -9.63 27.16 10.08
N SER A 85 -8.63 27.92 9.66
CA SER A 85 -7.66 27.51 8.63
C SER A 85 -6.88 26.27 9.08
N PHE A 86 -6.44 26.22 10.34
CA PHE A 86 -5.75 25.07 10.90
C PHE A 86 -6.60 23.79 10.83
N ILE A 87 -7.89 23.88 11.17
CA ILE A 87 -8.81 22.74 11.09
C ILE A 87 -9.04 22.33 9.63
N LEU A 88 -9.31 23.27 8.73
CA LEU A 88 -9.62 22.97 7.33
C LEU A 88 -8.43 22.39 6.56
N PHE A 89 -7.24 22.98 6.71
CA PHE A 89 -6.02 22.43 6.14
C PHE A 89 -5.62 21.11 6.79
N GLY A 90 -5.87 20.95 8.10
CA GLY A 90 -5.66 19.66 8.77
C GLY A 90 -6.55 18.55 8.21
N VAL A 91 -7.83 18.84 7.96
CA VAL A 91 -8.77 17.89 7.34
C VAL A 91 -8.41 17.61 5.89
N GLU A 92 -8.00 18.61 5.10
CA GLU A 92 -7.53 18.42 3.72
C GLU A 92 -6.29 17.53 3.66
N ALA A 93 -5.32 17.75 4.54
CA ALA A 93 -4.12 16.93 4.63
C ALA A 93 -4.46 15.47 4.95
N ILE A 94 -5.31 15.23 5.95
CA ILE A 94 -5.75 13.88 6.33
C ILE A 94 -6.54 13.22 5.18
N GLY A 95 -7.42 13.98 4.52
CA GLY A 95 -8.17 13.49 3.36
C GLY A 95 -7.25 13.06 2.23
N SER A 96 -6.21 13.85 1.94
CA SER A 96 -5.24 13.55 0.88
C SER A 96 -4.44 12.27 1.14
N GLU A 97 -4.19 11.93 2.40
CA GLU A 97 -3.51 10.70 2.82
C GLU A 97 -4.43 9.47 2.71
N ILE A 98 -5.72 9.63 3.03
CA ILE A 98 -6.70 8.53 2.96
C ILE A 98 -7.11 8.24 1.52
N GLU A 99 -7.15 9.26 0.67
CA GLU A 99 -7.48 9.14 -0.76
C GLU A 99 -6.51 8.24 -1.52
N ASP A 100 -5.29 8.12 -1.01
CA ASP A 100 -4.30 7.25 -1.59
C ASP A 100 -3.53 6.44 -0.52
N PRO A 101 -4.06 5.27 -0.15
CA PRO A 101 -3.41 4.39 0.82
C PRO A 101 -2.19 3.66 0.23
N PHE A 102 -1.85 3.83 -1.06
CA PHE A 102 -0.83 3.04 -1.75
C PHE A 102 0.26 3.83 -2.51
N GLU A 103 0.08 5.10 -2.94
CA GLU A 103 1.15 5.86 -3.64
C GLU A 103 2.30 6.20 -2.70
N LEU A 104 2.13 6.18 -1.36
CA LEU A 104 3.17 6.64 -0.45
C LEU A 104 4.46 5.80 -0.45
N ASN A 105 4.50 4.60 -1.04
CA ASN A 105 5.75 4.01 -1.53
C ASN A 105 5.48 2.81 -2.47
N ARG A 106 6.11 2.80 -3.65
CA ARG A 106 6.37 1.54 -4.40
C ARG A 106 7.03 0.47 -3.51
N ASN A 107 7.80 0.89 -2.51
CA ASN A 107 8.39 0.02 -1.50
C ASN A 107 7.34 -0.68 -0.61
N TYR A 108 6.20 -0.05 -0.30
CA TYR A 108 5.15 -0.70 0.50
C TYR A 108 4.41 -1.77 -0.28
N THR A 109 4.14 -1.56 -1.57
CA THR A 109 3.59 -2.63 -2.44
C THR A 109 4.53 -3.85 -2.44
N ASN A 110 5.84 -3.62 -2.53
CA ASN A 110 6.83 -4.67 -2.47
C ASN A 110 6.95 -5.34 -1.09
N TYR A 111 6.86 -4.57 0.01
CA TYR A 111 6.82 -5.11 1.37
C TYR A 111 5.53 -5.89 1.67
N LEU A 112 4.40 -5.42 1.16
CA LEU A 112 3.11 -6.08 1.24
C LEU A 112 3.17 -7.40 0.47
N LEU A 113 3.84 -7.42 -0.69
CA LEU A 113 4.13 -8.66 -1.43
C LEU A 113 4.99 -9.63 -0.61
N ILE A 114 6.09 -9.18 0.01
CA ILE A 114 6.90 -10.02 0.90
C ILE A 114 6.06 -10.54 2.08
N ALA A 115 5.23 -9.69 2.68
CA ALA A 115 4.39 -10.05 3.82
C ALA A 115 3.32 -11.09 3.45
N ILE A 116 2.71 -10.97 2.27
CA ILE A 116 1.75 -11.95 1.74
C ILE A 116 2.45 -13.28 1.50
N PHE A 117 3.64 -13.26 0.90
CA PHE A 117 4.41 -14.47 0.61
C PHE A 117 4.87 -15.18 1.88
N TRP A 118 5.31 -14.42 2.88
CA TRP A 118 5.65 -14.91 4.21
C TRP A 118 4.41 -15.50 4.93
N THR A 119 3.26 -14.85 4.81
CA THR A 119 2.00 -15.34 5.38
C THR A 119 1.53 -16.63 4.70
N LEU A 120 1.68 -16.74 3.38
CA LEU A 120 1.41 -17.96 2.61
C LEU A 120 2.33 -19.10 3.06
N LYS A 121 3.65 -18.86 3.14
CA LYS A 121 4.65 -19.82 3.64
C LYS A 121 4.26 -20.32 5.03
N SER A 122 3.90 -19.40 5.92
CA SER A 122 3.48 -19.69 7.29
C SER A 122 2.16 -20.46 7.35
N SER A 123 1.20 -20.17 6.46
CA SER A 123 -0.08 -20.87 6.36
C SER A 123 0.10 -22.31 5.87
N LEU A 124 0.96 -22.51 4.86
CA LEU A 124 1.32 -23.84 4.35
C LEU A 124 2.07 -24.66 5.41
N ALA A 125 3.04 -24.06 6.11
CA ALA A 125 3.80 -24.72 7.17
C ALA A 125 2.94 -25.12 8.38
N ARG A 126 1.86 -24.39 8.68
CA ARG A 126 0.90 -24.71 9.75
C ARG A 126 -0.10 -25.80 9.37
N ASN A 127 -0.56 -25.81 8.12
CA ASN A 127 -1.56 -26.78 7.64
C ASN A 127 -0.96 -28.13 7.20
N THR A 128 0.37 -28.23 7.18
CA THR A 128 1.10 -29.45 6.87
C THR A 128 1.91 -29.86 8.10
N ASN A 129 2.09 -31.16 8.36
CA ASN A 129 3.02 -31.65 9.40
C ASN A 129 4.49 -31.47 8.95
N LEU A 130 4.84 -30.27 8.47
CA LEU A 130 6.15 -29.93 7.92
C LEU A 130 7.23 -29.73 8.99
N SER A 131 6.96 -30.06 10.27
CA SER A 131 7.90 -29.97 11.40
C SER A 131 9.19 -30.83 11.25
N ARG A 132 9.33 -31.58 10.15
CA ARG A 132 10.49 -32.42 9.83
C ARG A 132 11.30 -31.93 8.63
N TYR A 133 10.91 -30.82 8.00
CA TYR A 133 11.57 -30.27 6.84
C TYR A 133 12.07 -28.87 7.16
N ASP A 134 13.32 -28.58 6.81
CA ASP A 134 13.92 -27.28 7.08
C ASP A 134 13.16 -26.22 6.27
N VAL A 135 12.50 -25.32 6.99
CA VAL A 135 11.72 -24.23 6.39
C VAL A 135 12.64 -23.23 5.65
N ASN A 136 13.96 -23.40 5.74
CA ASN A 136 15.00 -22.59 5.10
C ASN A 136 15.58 -23.21 3.81
N ASP A 137 15.14 -24.41 3.42
CA ASP A 137 15.52 -25.07 2.16
C ASP A 137 14.43 -24.92 1.07
N LEU A 138 13.43 -24.07 1.29
CA LEU A 138 12.40 -23.87 0.27
C LEU A 138 12.91 -22.91 -0.81
N PRO A 139 12.63 -23.15 -2.10
CA PRO A 139 12.97 -22.22 -3.18
C PRO A 139 12.26 -20.85 -3.03
N LEU A 140 11.25 -20.80 -2.17
CA LEU A 140 10.53 -19.59 -1.76
C LEU A 140 11.44 -18.58 -1.04
N ASP A 141 12.51 -19.06 -0.43
CA ASP A 141 13.41 -18.33 0.46
C ASP A 141 14.44 -17.57 -0.37
N GLU A 142 14.89 -18.22 -1.43
CA GLU A 142 15.72 -17.65 -2.49
C GLU A 142 14.94 -16.56 -3.22
N TYR A 143 13.65 -16.78 -3.54
CA TYR A 143 12.81 -15.73 -4.11
C TYR A 143 12.60 -14.54 -3.17
N CYS A 144 12.33 -14.78 -1.88
CA CYS A 144 12.25 -13.69 -0.89
C CYS A 144 13.56 -12.90 -0.83
N LYS A 145 14.72 -13.57 -0.90
CA LYS A 145 16.03 -12.93 -0.90
C LYS A 145 16.32 -12.16 -2.18
N ASP A 146 15.96 -12.70 -3.34
CA ASP A 146 16.13 -12.04 -4.63
C ASP A 146 15.23 -10.80 -4.73
N LEU A 147 13.97 -10.92 -4.29
CA LEU A 147 13.05 -9.81 -4.23
C LEU A 147 13.51 -8.75 -3.22
N GLU A 148 14.01 -9.16 -2.05
CA GLU A 148 14.60 -8.26 -1.06
C GLU A 148 15.83 -7.53 -1.63
N ALA A 149 16.68 -8.23 -2.38
CA ALA A 149 17.85 -7.65 -3.04
C ALA A 149 17.45 -6.65 -4.14
N GLU A 150 16.42 -6.95 -4.92
CA GLU A 150 15.88 -6.09 -5.96
C GLU A 150 15.21 -4.83 -5.38
N ILE A 151 14.45 -4.97 -4.29
CA ILE A 151 13.89 -3.84 -3.54
C ILE A 151 15.00 -2.96 -2.96
N LYS A 152 16.02 -3.57 -2.37
CA LYS A 152 17.19 -2.86 -1.81
C LYS A 152 17.98 -2.14 -2.91
N TYR A 153 18.09 -2.74 -4.08
CA TYR A 153 18.69 -2.13 -5.27
C TYR A 153 17.88 -0.91 -5.74
N LEU A 154 16.55 -1.05 -5.87
CA LEU A 154 15.65 0.04 -6.24
C LEU A 154 15.69 1.19 -5.21
N TYR A 155 15.81 0.88 -3.93
CA TYR A 155 15.95 1.88 -2.86
C TYR A 155 17.27 2.67 -2.95
N CYS A 156 18.36 2.00 -3.32
CA CYS A 156 19.65 2.65 -3.55
C CYS A 156 19.71 3.46 -4.87
N PHE A 157 18.85 3.16 -5.84
CA PHE A 157 18.87 3.78 -7.17
C PHE A 157 17.81 4.88 -7.37
N LEU A 158 16.76 4.92 -6.53
CA LEU A 158 15.78 6.00 -6.53
C LEU A 158 16.34 7.21 -5.76
N PRO A 159 16.47 8.40 -6.40
CA PRO A 159 16.83 9.60 -5.67
C PRO A 159 15.66 9.92 -4.73
N THR A 160 15.90 9.88 -3.43
CA THR A 160 15.08 10.59 -2.44
C THR A 160 15.17 12.08 -2.76
N GLY A 161 14.29 12.56 -3.62
CA GLY A 161 14.28 13.94 -4.05
C GLY A 161 12.97 14.30 -4.72
N GLN A 162 12.01 14.76 -3.91
CA GLN A 162 11.31 16.05 -4.05
C GLN A 162 10.05 16.03 -3.14
N ALA A 163 10.23 16.44 -1.88
CA ALA A 163 9.26 17.22 -1.12
C ALA A 163 10.02 17.87 0.06
N GLU A 164 10.89 18.81 -0.31
CA GLU A 164 11.29 19.87 0.60
C GLU A 164 10.03 20.55 1.13
N HIS A 165 9.92 20.60 2.46
CA HIS A 165 9.10 21.59 3.15
C HIS A 165 9.55 22.99 2.69
N SER A 166 8.70 23.67 1.93
CA SER A 166 8.60 25.13 1.85
C SER A 166 7.14 25.52 1.87
#